data_AF-A0A2N6FZ09-F1
#
_entry.id   AF-A0A2N6FZ09-F1
#
_cell.length_a   1.000
_cell.length_b   1.000
_cell.length_c   1.000
_cell.angle_alpha   90.00
_cell.angle_beta   90.00
_cell.angle_gamma   90.00
#
_symmetry.space_group_name_H-M   'P 1'
#
loop_
_entity.id
_entity.type
_entity.pdbx_description
1 polymer ?
#
loop_
_entity_poly.entity_id
_entity_poly.type
_entity_poly.pdbx_seq_one_letter_code
_entity_poly.pdbx_strand_id
1 'polypeptide(L)'
;MRKIFLVLIFTFSIVSSLNATSAKFIKEMNYESDYKTALEKAKKANKSVFMVVSETTCPWCRKLERQTLKKKNINSIIKENFIPLSVEKDINNYPKQF
;
A
#
# COMPACT_ATOMS: atom_id res chain seq x y z
N MET A 1 21.64 20.08 -32.15
CA MET A 1 20.39 19.30 -32.29
C MET A 1 20.56 17.83 -31.88
N ARG A 2 21.59 17.10 -32.34
CA ARG A 2 21.85 15.69 -31.93
C ARG A 2 22.05 15.47 -30.42
N LYS A 3 22.67 16.43 -29.72
CA LYS A 3 22.87 16.38 -28.26
C LYS A 3 21.58 16.59 -27.46
N ILE A 4 20.66 17.41 -27.96
CA ILE A 4 19.35 17.65 -27.31
C ILE A 4 18.46 16.41 -27.42
N PHE A 5 18.52 15.70 -28.56
CA PHE A 5 17.80 14.44 -28.75
C PHE A 5 18.34 13.32 -27.85
N LEU A 6 19.66 13.23 -27.64
CA LEU A 6 20.27 12.28 -26.71
C LEU A 6 19.95 12.58 -25.24
N VAL A 7 19.87 13.86 -24.86
CA VAL A 7 19.48 14.26 -23.50
C VAL A 7 18.00 13.94 -23.23
N LEU A 8 17.11 14.15 -24.20
CA LEU A 8 15.69 13.80 -24.07
C LEU A 8 15.43 12.28 -24.00
N ILE A 9 16.23 11.47 -24.69
CA ILE A 9 16.16 10.00 -24.58
C ILE A 9 16.70 9.53 -23.23
N PHE A 10 17.74 10.17 -22.71
CA PHE A 10 18.33 9.81 -21.41
C PHE A 10 17.42 10.16 -20.23
N THR A 11 16.63 11.23 -20.32
CA THR A 11 15.66 11.60 -19.27
C THR A 11 14.38 10.76 -19.30
N PHE A 12 13.98 10.22 -20.46
CA PHE A 12 12.77 9.39 -20.59
C PHE A 12 12.90 8.02 -19.90
N SER A 13 14.09 7.41 -19.92
CA SER A 13 14.34 6.10 -19.30
C SER A 13 14.26 6.09 -17.77
N ILE A 14 14.42 7.24 -17.11
CA ILE A 14 14.44 7.34 -15.64
C ILE A 14 13.01 7.31 -15.05
N VAL A 15 11.98 7.65 -15.84
CA VAL A 15 10.61 7.80 -15.34
C VAL A 15 9.87 6.45 -15.22
N SER A 16 10.32 5.41 -15.92
CA SER A 16 9.63 4.12 -16.03
C SER A 16 9.74 3.23 -14.79
N SER A 17 10.66 3.52 -13.86
CA SER A 17 11.03 2.63 -12.74
C SER A 17 10.22 2.84 -11.45
N LEU A 18 9.30 3.80 -11.39
CA LEU A 18 8.56 4.17 -10.17
C LEU A 18 7.08 3.73 -10.22
N ASN A 19 6.81 2.44 -10.35
CA ASN A 19 5.43 1.90 -10.26
C ASN A 19 5.30 0.79 -9.21
N ALA A 20 5.81 1.02 -8.00
CA ALA A 20 5.44 0.21 -6.83
C ALA A 20 3.97 0.47 -6.47
N THR A 21 3.07 -0.39 -6.95
CA THR A 21 1.61 -0.21 -6.86
C THR A 21 1.11 -0.23 -5.40
N SER A 22 1.73 -1.05 -4.55
CA SER A 22 1.42 -1.23 -3.13
C SER A 22 1.76 0.02 -2.32
N ALA A 23 2.97 0.57 -2.44
CA ALA A 23 3.39 1.78 -1.75
C ALA A 23 2.47 2.97 -2.06
N LYS A 24 2.02 3.09 -3.32
CA LYS A 24 1.03 4.10 -3.72
C LYS A 24 -0.31 3.90 -3.01
N PHE A 25 -0.81 2.67 -2.94
CA PHE A 25 -2.05 2.35 -2.25
C PHE A 25 -2.00 2.72 -0.77
N ILE A 26 -0.96 2.31 -0.03
CA ILE A 26 -0.81 2.60 1.41
C ILE A 26 -0.84 4.11 1.67
N LYS A 27 -0.09 4.88 0.87
CA LYS A 27 -0.04 6.34 0.97
C LYS A 27 -1.39 6.99 0.65
N GLU A 28 -2.04 6.56 -0.42
CA GLU A 28 -3.34 7.11 -0.85
C GLU A 28 -4.45 6.83 0.17
N MET A 29 -4.45 5.63 0.75
CA MET A 29 -5.48 5.20 1.69
C MET A 29 -5.22 5.66 3.12
N ASN A 30 -4.00 6.10 3.45
CA ASN A 30 -3.53 6.40 4.80
C ASN A 30 -3.72 5.19 5.73
N TYR A 31 -3.20 4.04 5.31
CA TYR A 31 -3.17 2.82 6.12
C TYR A 31 -1.80 2.71 6.81
N GLU A 32 -1.76 2.08 7.98
CA GLU A 32 -0.48 1.75 8.60
C GLU A 32 0.27 0.73 7.73
N SER A 33 1.60 0.76 7.78
CA SER A 33 2.48 -0.23 7.14
C SER A 33 3.38 -0.98 8.13
N ASP A 34 3.26 -0.63 9.41
CA ASP A 34 4.02 -1.24 10.50
C ASP A 34 3.08 -1.93 11.48
N TYR A 35 3.33 -3.23 11.70
CA TYR A 35 2.46 -4.07 12.52
C TYR A 35 2.43 -3.64 13.99
N LYS A 36 3.58 -3.28 14.57
CA LYS A 36 3.67 -2.85 15.98
C LYS A 36 2.91 -1.54 16.19
N THR A 37 3.12 -0.58 15.30
CA THR A 37 2.45 0.72 15.31
C THR A 37 0.93 0.56 15.19
N ALA A 38 0.46 -0.30 14.28
CA ALA A 38 -0.97 -0.58 14.13
C ALA A 38 -1.57 -1.20 15.40
N LEU A 39 -0.88 -2.15 16.03
CA LEU A 39 -1.33 -2.75 17.29
C LEU A 39 -1.38 -1.75 18.45
N GLU A 40 -0.39 -0.87 18.57
CA GLU A 40 -0.40 0.16 19.60
C GLU A 40 -1.56 1.13 19.42
N LYS A 41 -1.82 1.57 18.17
CA LYS A 41 -2.99 2.41 17.84
C LYS A 41 -4.30 1.69 18.13
N ALA A 42 -4.39 0.40 17.77
CA ALA A 42 -5.55 -0.44 17.99
C ALA A 42 -5.90 -0.57 19.49
N LYS A 43 -4.89 -0.84 20.33
CA LYS A 43 -5.04 -0.88 21.79
C LYS A 43 -5.51 0.44 22.36
N LYS A 44 -4.90 1.56 21.96
CA LYS A 44 -5.27 2.91 22.43
C LYS A 44 -6.70 3.30 22.02
N ALA A 45 -7.11 2.92 20.81
CA ALA A 45 -8.43 3.23 20.27
C ALA A 45 -9.53 2.23 20.67
N ASN A 46 -9.18 1.15 21.37
CA ASN A 46 -10.07 0.00 21.63
C ASN A 46 -10.73 -0.54 20.34
N LYS A 47 -9.94 -0.69 19.27
CA LYS A 47 -10.38 -1.20 17.96
C LYS A 47 -9.54 -2.40 17.53
N SER A 48 -10.10 -3.27 16.69
CA SER A 48 -9.34 -4.34 16.03
C SER A 48 -8.51 -3.82 14.86
N VAL A 49 -7.47 -4.56 14.47
CA VAL A 49 -6.70 -4.29 13.25
C VAL A 49 -7.37 -4.97 12.06
N PHE A 50 -7.61 -4.20 10.99
CA PHE A 50 -7.98 -4.75 9.69
C PHE A 50 -6.72 -4.87 8.83
N MET A 51 -6.17 -6.08 8.73
CA MET A 51 -4.89 -6.32 8.10
C MET A 51 -5.06 -6.85 6.67
N VAL A 52 -4.49 -6.13 5.71
CA VAL A 52 -4.37 -6.53 4.31
C VAL A 52 -2.95 -7.02 4.08
N VAL A 53 -2.80 -8.31 3.79
CA VAL A 53 -1.52 -8.90 3.37
C VAL A 53 -1.53 -8.97 1.85
N SER A 54 -0.51 -8.42 1.22
CA SER A 54 -0.39 -8.42 -0.24
C SER A 54 0.99 -8.84 -0.71
N GLU A 55 1.07 -9.36 -1.93
CA GLU A 55 2.33 -9.61 -2.63
C GLU A 55 2.44 -8.66 -3.83
N THR A 56 3.66 -8.30 -4.24
CA THR A 56 3.89 -7.35 -5.33
C THR A 56 3.28 -7.83 -6.65
N THR A 57 3.42 -9.13 -6.94
CA THR A 57 2.99 -9.76 -8.19
C THR A 57 1.58 -10.34 -8.13
N CYS A 58 0.86 -10.20 -7.01
CA CYS A 58 -0.48 -10.77 -6.83
C CYS A 58 -1.57 -9.94 -7.54
N PRO A 59 -2.18 -10.43 -8.64
CA PRO A 59 -3.16 -9.65 -9.41
C PRO A 59 -4.47 -9.44 -8.63
N TRP A 60 -4.88 -10.44 -7.86
CA TRP A 60 -6.09 -10.38 -7.04
C TRP A 60 -6.00 -9.36 -5.91
N CYS A 61 -4.81 -9.20 -5.33
CA CYS A 61 -4.52 -8.18 -4.33
C CYS A 61 -4.71 -6.78 -4.93
N ARG A 62 -4.17 -6.55 -6.14
CA ARG A 62 -4.36 -5.28 -6.86
C ARG A 62 -5.82 -5.04 -7.24
N LYS A 63 -6.55 -6.11 -7.61
CA LYS A 63 -7.99 -6.03 -7.89
C LYS A 63 -8.78 -5.63 -6.64
N LEU A 64 -8.51 -6.26 -5.50
CA LEU A 64 -9.13 -5.96 -4.20
C LEU A 64 -8.91 -4.49 -3.81
N GLU A 65 -7.67 -4.01 -3.88
CA GLU A 65 -7.32 -2.62 -3.58
C GLU A 65 -8.09 -1.65 -4.48
N ARG A 66 -8.03 -1.86 -5.81
CA ARG A 66 -8.59 -0.93 -6.79
C ARG A 66 -10.12 -0.93 -6.83
N GLN A 67 -10.74 -2.09 -6.68
CA GLN A 67 -12.19 -2.24 -6.89
C GLN A 67 -13.01 -2.23 -5.61
N THR A 68 -12.39 -2.49 -4.46
CA THR A 68 -13.10 -2.61 -3.18
C THR A 68 -12.56 -1.63 -2.16
N LEU A 69 -11.29 -1.73 -1.78
CA LEU A 69 -10.75 -0.96 -0.65
C LEU A 69 -10.70 0.54 -0.96
N LYS A 70 -10.44 0.94 -2.21
CA LYS A 70 -10.48 2.35 -2.64
C LYS A 70 -11.87 2.97 -2.68
N LYS A 71 -12.95 2.19 -2.66
CA LYS A 71 -14.30 2.76 -2.67
C LYS A 71 -14.53 3.54 -1.39
N LYS A 72 -14.92 4.82 -1.51
CA LYS A 72 -15.05 5.75 -0.38
C LYS A 72 -15.90 5.18 0.76
N ASN A 73 -17.05 4.59 0.44
CA ASN A 73 -17.94 4.00 1.44
C ASN A 73 -17.28 2.84 2.20
N ILE A 74 -16.58 1.94 1.49
CA ILE A 74 -15.87 0.81 2.11
C ILE A 74 -14.72 1.32 2.98
N ASN A 75 -13.92 2.25 2.47
CA ASN A 75 -12.80 2.82 3.22
C ASN A 75 -13.27 3.54 4.48
N SER A 76 -14.39 4.28 4.40
CA SER A 76 -15.01 4.93 5.57
C SER A 76 -15.39 3.91 6.63
N ILE A 77 -16.10 2.83 6.25
CA ILE A 77 -16.48 1.76 7.18
C ILE A 77 -15.23 1.14 7.84
N ILE A 78 -14.18 0.88 7.06
CA ILE A 78 -12.94 0.30 7.59
C ILE A 78 -12.31 1.25 8.63
N LYS A 79 -12.14 2.53 8.30
CA LYS A 79 -11.50 3.51 9.20
C LYS A 79 -12.33 3.82 10.44
N GLU A 80 -13.65 3.73 10.32
CA GLU A 80 -14.56 3.94 11.44
C GLU A 80 -14.44 2.79 12.46
N ASN A 81 -14.33 1.55 12.00
CA ASN A 81 -14.42 0.37 12.86
C ASN A 81 -13.06 -0.25 13.23
N PHE A 82 -12.02 0.01 12.45
CA PHE A 82 -10.72 -0.68 12.58
C PHE A 82 -9.54 0.29 12.49
N ILE A 83 -8.37 -0.19 12.92
CA ILE A 83 -7.07 0.36 12.52
C ILE A 83 -6.62 -0.38 11.26
N PRO A 84 -6.66 0.25 10.06
CA PRO A 84 -6.27 -0.42 8.84
C PRO A 84 -4.75 -0.53 8.73
N LEU A 85 -4.27 -1.74 8.45
CA LEU A 85 -2.87 -2.08 8.25
C LEU A 85 -2.73 -2.75 6.88
N SER A 86 -1.77 -2.33 6.08
CA SER A 86 -1.43 -2.97 4.82
C SER A 86 0.04 -3.32 4.82
N VAL A 87 0.35 -4.61 4.66
CA VAL A 87 1.73 -5.13 4.65
C VAL A 87 2.00 -5.88 3.36
N GLU A 88 3.28 -5.93 3.00
CA GLU A 88 3.77 -6.80 1.94
C GLU A 88 4.35 -8.07 2.55
N LYS A 89 3.96 -9.22 2.02
CA LYS A 89 4.41 -10.53 2.52
C LYS A 89 5.93 -10.68 2.45
N ASP A 90 6.55 -10.14 1.41
CA ASP A 90 7.99 -10.25 1.17
C ASP A 90 8.80 -9.38 2.14
N ILE A 91 8.15 -8.38 2.75
CA ILE A 91 8.75 -7.48 3.73
C ILE A 91 8.42 -8.07 5.11
N ASN A 92 9.38 -8.73 5.75
CA ASN A 92 9.26 -9.38 7.06
C ASN A 92 8.97 -8.39 8.22
N ASN A 93 7.88 -7.62 8.14
CA ASN A 93 7.48 -6.58 9.09
C ASN A 93 6.20 -6.93 9.87
N TYR A 94 5.82 -8.21 9.87
CA TYR A 94 4.74 -8.76 10.66
C TYR A 94 5.06 -10.21 11.07
N PRO A 95 4.41 -10.76 12.12
CA PRO A 95 4.68 -12.12 12.58
C PRO A 95 4.36 -13.18 11.51
N LYS A 96 5.29 -14.12 11.27
CA LYS A 96 5.17 -15.18 10.24
C LYS A 96 4.07 -16.22 10.48
N GLN A 97 3.35 -16.12 11.59
CA GLN A 97 2.27 -17.04 11.95
C GLN A 97 0.98 -16.83 11.13
N PHE A 98 0.98 -15.86 10.20
CA PHE A 98 -0.15 -15.46 9.37
C PHE A 98 0.20 -15.54 7.89
#